data_AF-A0A5J6LCF5-F1
#
_entry.id   AF-A0A5J6LCF5-F1
#
_cell.length_a   1.000
_cell.length_b   1.000
_cell.length_c   1.000
_cell.angle_alpha   90.00
_cell.angle_beta   90.00
_cell.angle_gamma   90.00
#
_symmetry.space_group_name_H-M   'P 1'
#
loop_
_entity.id
_entity.type
_entity.pdbx_description
1 polymer ?
#
loop_
_entity_poly.entity_id
_entity_poly.type
_entity_poly.pdbx_seq_one_letter_code
_entity_poly.pdbx_strand_id
1 'polypeptide(L)'
;MNLIKSISVFFLLISSIYSVYAEDNKASIEYYNKCIEDQGGISNGAIVSCTNEVIRHSDEIIMALVDEISMVDNYPYEKPNQAMIDYEIEMKEMFESSIYPYFESSANICKYFSFHVGGPAGPICNMDFRLQLLEALKRYR
;
A
#
# COMPACT_ATOMS: atom_id res chain seq x y z
N MET A 1 18.07 24.94 15.63
CA MET A 1 18.15 23.51 15.21
C MET A 1 16.79 22.85 14.94
N ASN A 2 15.66 23.37 15.42
CA ASN A 2 14.32 22.76 15.19
C ASN A 2 13.62 23.17 13.89
N LEU A 3 14.01 24.32 13.32
CA LEU A 3 13.42 24.83 12.08
C LEU A 3 13.82 23.99 10.85
N ILE A 4 15.09 23.60 10.78
CA ILE A 4 15.63 22.78 9.67
C ILE A 4 14.98 21.39 9.65
N LYS A 5 14.81 20.76 10.83
CA LYS A 5 14.11 19.46 10.94
C LYS A 5 12.65 19.54 10.48
N SER A 6 11.96 20.62 10.83
CA SER A 6 10.55 20.81 10.43
C SER A 6 10.40 21.03 8.92
N ILE A 7 11.35 21.75 8.31
CA ILE A 7 11.39 21.97 6.85
C ILE A 7 11.69 20.67 6.10
N SER A 8 12.59 19.83 6.62
CA SER A 8 12.90 18.53 6.01
C SER A 8 11.71 17.57 6.02
N VAL A 9 10.92 17.56 7.10
CA VAL A 9 9.68 16.75 7.20
C VAL A 9 8.62 17.26 6.23
N PHE A 10 8.47 18.57 6.09
CA PHE A 10 7.53 19.17 5.14
C PHE A 10 7.93 18.90 3.68
N PHE A 11 9.22 18.92 3.36
CA PHE A 11 9.74 18.58 2.04
C PHE A 11 9.58 17.08 1.71
N LEU A 12 9.72 16.19 2.70
CA LEU A 12 9.45 14.76 2.54
C LEU A 12 7.97 14.46 2.32
N LEU A 13 7.08 15.18 3.03
CA LEU A 13 5.63 15.09 2.80
C LEU A 13 5.25 15.58 1.39
N ILE A 14 5.80 16.72 0.95
CA ILE A 14 5.54 17.22 -0.41
C ILE A 14 6.10 16.26 -1.46
N SER A 15 7.35 15.79 -1.32
CA SER A 15 7.94 14.89 -2.32
C SER A 15 7.28 13.50 -2.38
N SER A 16 6.72 12.99 -1.27
CA SER A 16 5.88 11.78 -1.30
C SER A 16 4.51 12.01 -1.95
N ILE A 17 3.94 13.21 -1.83
CA ILE A 17 2.69 13.57 -2.54
C ILE A 17 2.95 13.74 -4.07
N TYR A 18 4.16 14.15 -4.48
CA TYR A 18 4.50 14.40 -5.88
C TYR A 18 5.22 13.25 -6.60
N SER A 19 5.60 12.16 -5.91
CA SER A 19 6.37 11.06 -6.52
C SER A 19 5.54 10.09 -7.34
N VAL A 20 4.21 10.04 -7.20
CA VAL A 20 3.37 9.11 -7.99
C VAL A 20 2.05 9.79 -8.33
N TYR A 21 2.05 10.53 -9.44
CA TYR A 21 0.83 10.85 -10.18
C TYR A 21 0.28 9.54 -10.77
N ALA A 22 -0.47 8.79 -9.97
CA ALA A 22 -1.34 7.72 -10.44
C ALA A 22 -2.78 8.16 -10.18
N GLU A 23 -3.56 8.28 -11.25
CA GLU A 23 -5.01 8.54 -11.23
C GLU A 23 -5.76 7.60 -10.26
N ASP A 24 -5.18 6.43 -9.96
CA ASP A 24 -5.69 5.38 -9.10
C ASP A 24 -5.58 5.63 -7.57
N ASN A 25 -4.69 6.51 -7.11
CA ASN A 25 -4.55 6.83 -5.68
C ASN A 25 -5.47 7.97 -5.22
N LYS A 26 -6.19 8.59 -6.17
CA LYS A 26 -7.10 9.70 -5.90
C LYS A 26 -8.18 9.35 -4.87
N ALA A 27 -8.74 8.15 -4.97
CA ALA A 27 -9.76 7.67 -4.03
C ALA A 27 -9.22 7.52 -2.60
N SER A 28 -7.99 7.01 -2.43
CA SER A 28 -7.35 6.87 -1.12
C SER A 28 -6.99 8.23 -0.52
N ILE A 29 -6.60 9.21 -1.34
CA ILE A 29 -6.36 10.59 -0.91
C ILE A 29 -7.67 11.27 -0.48
N GLU A 30 -8.76 11.11 -1.24
CA GLU A 30 -10.08 11.62 -0.88
C GLU A 30 -10.58 10.99 0.42
N TYR A 31 -10.39 9.67 0.60
CA TYR A 31 -10.73 8.95 1.82
C TYR A 31 -9.94 9.49 3.03
N TYR A 32 -8.63 9.68 2.88
CA TYR A 32 -7.76 10.26 3.91
C TYR A 32 -8.20 11.68 4.28
N ASN A 33 -8.42 12.54 3.29
CA ASN A 33 -8.81 13.93 3.51
C ASN A 33 -10.15 14.04 4.23
N LYS A 34 -11.13 13.21 3.83
CA LYS A 34 -12.42 13.12 4.51
C LYS A 34 -12.24 12.72 5.98
N CYS A 35 -11.42 11.71 6.26
CA CYS A 35 -11.13 11.33 7.65
C CYS A 35 -10.51 12.51 8.43
N ILE A 36 -9.57 13.26 7.85
CA ILE A 36 -8.96 14.42 8.52
C ILE A 36 -10.00 15.52 8.82
N GLU A 37 -10.93 15.76 7.90
CA GLU A 37 -12.06 16.68 8.11
C GLU A 37 -12.97 16.19 9.24
N ASP A 38 -13.32 14.90 9.25
CA ASP A 38 -14.17 14.27 10.27
C ASP A 38 -13.50 14.29 11.67
N GLN A 39 -12.17 14.25 11.73
CA GLN A 39 -11.38 14.39 12.97
C GLN A 39 -11.29 15.85 13.47
N GLY A 40 -11.83 16.83 12.73
CA GLY A 40 -11.80 18.24 13.09
C GLY A 40 -10.48 18.95 12.76
N GLY A 41 -9.67 18.38 11.86
CA GLY A 41 -8.46 19.00 11.33
C GLY A 41 -7.16 18.22 11.58
N ILE A 42 -6.05 18.82 11.14
CA ILE A 42 -4.74 18.15 11.12
C ILE A 42 -4.08 18.19 12.50
N SER A 43 -3.89 17.02 13.09
CA SER A 43 -3.06 16.79 14.27
C SER A 43 -2.25 15.50 14.10
N ASN A 44 -1.18 15.30 14.88
CA ASN A 44 -0.42 14.04 14.82
C ASN A 44 -1.31 12.82 15.11
N GLY A 45 -2.29 12.95 16.02
CA GLY A 45 -3.26 11.89 16.30
C GLY A 45 -4.18 11.62 15.12
N ALA A 46 -4.73 12.68 14.51
CA ALA A 46 -5.59 12.57 13.33
C ALA A 46 -4.85 11.96 12.14
N ILE A 47 -3.60 12.39 11.88
CA ILE A 47 -2.74 11.82 10.84
C ILE A 47 -2.56 10.32 11.06
N VAL A 48 -2.11 9.90 12.25
CA VAL A 48 -1.89 8.48 12.55
C VAL A 48 -3.18 7.67 12.41
N SER A 49 -4.31 8.19 12.93
CA SER A 49 -5.61 7.51 12.85
C SER A 49 -6.06 7.34 11.40
N CYS A 50 -6.10 8.42 10.63
CA CYS A 50 -6.58 8.40 9.25
C CYS A 50 -5.66 7.60 8.33
N THR A 51 -4.35 7.66 8.55
CA THR A 51 -3.39 6.83 7.81
C THR A 51 -3.61 5.33 8.10
N ASN A 52 -3.83 4.94 9.36
CA ASN A 52 -4.14 3.55 9.69
C ASN A 52 -5.48 3.08 9.09
N GLU A 53 -6.44 4.00 8.95
CA GLU A 53 -7.72 3.69 8.32
C GLU A 53 -7.55 3.42 6.82
N VAL A 54 -6.76 4.23 6.12
CA VAL A 54 -6.39 3.98 4.71
C VAL A 54 -5.62 2.68 4.56
N ILE A 55 -4.69 2.36 5.47
CA ILE A 55 -3.95 1.08 5.46
C ILE A 55 -4.93 -0.08 5.56
N ARG A 56 -5.82 -0.09 6.56
CA ARG A 56 -6.80 -1.16 6.74
C ARG A 56 -7.69 -1.33 5.50
N HIS A 57 -8.18 -0.23 4.94
CA HIS A 57 -9.01 -0.29 3.74
C HIS A 57 -8.22 -0.81 2.53
N SER A 58 -6.97 -0.39 2.38
CA SER A 58 -6.09 -0.89 1.32
C SER A 58 -5.79 -2.37 1.47
N ASP A 59 -5.54 -2.86 2.69
CA ASP A 59 -5.31 -4.29 2.97
C ASP A 59 -6.53 -5.13 2.57
N GLU A 60 -7.76 -4.67 2.86
CA GLU A 60 -9.00 -5.34 2.44
C GLU A 60 -9.08 -5.47 0.90
N ILE A 61 -8.76 -4.40 0.17
CA ILE A 61 -8.79 -4.41 -1.31
C ILE A 61 -7.66 -5.28 -1.87
N ILE A 62 -6.46 -5.20 -1.30
CA ILE A 62 -5.31 -6.01 -1.73
C ILE A 62 -5.64 -7.49 -1.60
N MET A 63 -6.20 -7.93 -0.46
CA MET A 63 -6.59 -9.32 -0.28
C MET A 63 -7.63 -9.77 -1.31
N ALA A 64 -8.63 -8.92 -1.59
CA ALA A 64 -9.64 -9.22 -2.62
C ALA A 64 -9.03 -9.32 -4.04
N LEU A 65 -8.08 -8.45 -4.38
CA LEU A 65 -7.38 -8.49 -5.67
C LEU A 65 -6.45 -9.70 -5.78
N VAL A 66 -5.77 -10.07 -4.68
CA VAL A 66 -4.93 -11.28 -4.64
C VAL A 66 -5.81 -12.50 -4.88
N ASP A 67 -6.95 -12.62 -4.20
CA ASP A 67 -7.91 -13.70 -4.42
C ASP A 67 -8.43 -13.71 -5.88
N GLU A 68 -8.80 -12.55 -6.44
CA GLU A 68 -9.26 -12.42 -7.84
C GLU A 68 -8.20 -12.88 -8.84
N ILE A 69 -6.96 -12.37 -8.72
CA ILE A 69 -5.82 -12.70 -9.60
C ILE A 69 -5.48 -14.20 -9.49
N SER A 70 -5.50 -14.74 -8.26
CA SER A 70 -5.29 -16.16 -7.98
C SER A 70 -6.41 -17.07 -8.49
N MET A 71 -7.58 -16.53 -8.81
CA MET A 71 -8.73 -17.28 -9.35
C MET A 71 -8.82 -17.26 -10.88
N VAL A 72 -7.95 -16.51 -11.57
CA VAL A 72 -8.00 -16.41 -13.03
C VAL A 72 -7.53 -17.71 -13.69
N ASP A 73 -8.45 -18.64 -13.90
CA ASP A 73 -8.35 -19.79 -14.81
C ASP A 73 -8.42 -19.29 -16.28
N ASN A 74 -7.43 -18.50 -16.72
CA ASN A 74 -7.36 -18.10 -18.12
C ASN A 74 -6.70 -19.23 -18.93
N TYR A 75 -7.49 -20.23 -19.33
CA TYR A 75 -7.09 -21.14 -20.41
C TYR A 75 -7.52 -20.57 -21.78
N PRO A 76 -6.63 -19.89 -22.53
CA PRO A 76 -6.88 -19.60 -23.94
C PRO A 76 -6.78 -20.86 -24.82
N TYR A 77 -6.40 -22.00 -24.25
CA TYR A 77 -6.20 -23.25 -24.96
C TYR A 77 -7.28 -24.27 -24.61
N GLU A 78 -7.86 -24.90 -25.63
CA GLU A 78 -8.97 -25.86 -25.48
C GLU A 78 -8.64 -27.07 -24.60
N LYS A 79 -7.35 -27.38 -24.35
CA LYS A 79 -6.86 -28.39 -23.38
C LYS A 79 -5.44 -28.05 -22.88
N PRO A 80 -5.26 -27.53 -21.66
CA PRO A 80 -3.92 -27.42 -21.07
C PRO A 80 -3.30 -28.81 -20.87
N ASN A 81 -1.98 -28.91 -21.07
CA ASN A 81 -1.23 -30.10 -20.68
C ASN A 81 -0.81 -30.00 -19.20
N GLN A 82 -0.45 -31.12 -18.58
CA GLN A 82 -0.13 -31.17 -17.15
C GLN A 82 1.01 -30.20 -16.75
N ALA A 83 2.02 -30.02 -17.61
CA ALA A 83 3.13 -29.12 -17.31
C ALA A 83 2.70 -27.64 -17.22
N MET A 84 1.69 -27.23 -18.00
CA MET A 84 1.13 -25.88 -17.89
C MET A 84 0.32 -25.71 -16.61
N ILE A 85 -0.46 -26.72 -16.23
CA ILE A 85 -1.23 -26.74 -14.97
C ILE A 85 -0.26 -26.64 -13.78
N ASP A 86 0.80 -27.46 -13.76
CA ASP A 86 1.78 -27.47 -12.67
C ASP A 86 2.51 -26.12 -12.55
N TYR A 87 2.86 -25.49 -13.68
CA TYR A 87 3.50 -24.17 -13.71
C TYR A 87 2.58 -23.06 -13.19
N GLU A 88 1.30 -23.08 -13.54
CA GLU A 88 0.33 -22.09 -13.04
C GLU A 88 0.11 -22.22 -11.53
N ILE A 89 0.02 -23.46 -11.02
CA ILE A 89 -0.04 -23.71 -9.57
C ILE A 89 1.20 -23.16 -8.88
N GLU A 90 2.40 -23.45 -9.40
CA GLU A 90 3.66 -22.93 -8.84
C GLU A 90 3.68 -21.39 -8.83
N MET A 91 3.29 -20.76 -9.94
CA MET A 91 3.27 -19.30 -10.03
C MET A 91 2.24 -18.66 -9.09
N LYS A 92 1.07 -19.28 -8.93
CA LYS A 92 0.04 -18.86 -7.98
C LYS A 92 0.53 -18.97 -6.54
N GLU A 93 1.10 -20.11 -6.15
CA GLU A 93 1.66 -20.32 -4.81
C GLU A 93 2.80 -19.33 -4.53
N MET A 94 3.64 -19.05 -5.52
CA MET A 94 4.71 -18.05 -5.42
C MET A 94 4.15 -16.64 -5.23
N PHE A 95 3.11 -16.28 -5.98
CA PHE A 95 2.45 -14.98 -5.85
C PHE A 95 1.82 -14.81 -4.46
N GLU A 96 0.99 -15.75 -4.01
CA GLU A 96 0.32 -15.69 -2.70
C GLU A 96 1.33 -15.67 -1.55
N SER A 97 2.38 -16.50 -1.63
CA SER A 97 3.44 -16.53 -0.62
C SER A 97 4.32 -15.29 -0.59
N SER A 98 4.26 -14.41 -1.60
CA SER A 98 5.05 -13.16 -1.64
C SER A 98 4.38 -11.98 -0.93
N ILE A 99 3.06 -11.99 -0.78
CA ILE A 99 2.28 -10.84 -0.27
C ILE A 99 2.53 -10.59 1.23
N TYR A 100 2.45 -11.62 2.06
CA TYR A 100 2.64 -11.46 3.51
C TYR A 100 4.08 -11.04 3.88
N PRO A 101 5.14 -11.65 3.32
CA PRO A 101 6.51 -11.17 3.53
C PRO A 101 6.72 -9.72 3.09
N TYR A 102 6.03 -9.26 2.04
CA TYR A 102 6.07 -7.85 1.64
C TYR A 102 5.47 -6.92 2.71
N PHE A 103 4.32 -7.30 3.29
CA PHE A 103 3.72 -6.56 4.40
C PHE A 103 4.62 -6.49 5.64
N GLU A 104 5.26 -7.60 5.99
CA GLU A 104 6.18 -7.66 7.13
C GLU A 104 7.44 -6.82 6.88
N SER A 105 8.05 -6.96 5.70
CA SER A 105 9.24 -6.20 5.31
C SER A 105 8.99 -4.69 5.31
N SER A 106 7.90 -4.25 4.68
CA SER A 106 7.51 -2.84 4.67
C SER A 106 7.21 -2.30 6.07
N ALA A 107 6.54 -3.07 6.93
CA ALA A 107 6.30 -2.67 8.32
C ALA A 107 7.61 -2.48 9.09
N ASN A 108 8.60 -3.36 8.91
CA ASN A 108 9.91 -3.24 9.55
C ASN A 108 10.68 -2.01 9.08
N ILE A 109 10.69 -1.74 7.77
CA ILE A 109 11.29 -0.53 7.20
C ILE A 109 10.63 0.73 7.77
N CYS A 110 9.30 0.78 7.79
CA CYS A 110 8.57 1.95 8.26
C CYS A 110 8.69 2.16 9.78
N LYS A 111 8.84 1.10 10.57
CA LYS A 111 9.17 1.18 11.99
C LYS A 111 10.54 1.83 12.20
N TYR A 112 11.52 1.47 11.38
CA TYR A 112 12.84 2.10 11.40
C TYR A 112 12.75 3.61 11.07
N PHE A 113 11.99 3.98 10.04
CA PHE A 113 11.75 5.40 9.73
C PHE A 113 11.06 6.16 10.87
N SER A 114 10.05 5.57 11.52
CA SER A 114 9.36 6.19 12.66
C SER A 114 10.31 6.49 13.81
N PHE A 115 11.25 5.58 14.09
CA PHE A 115 12.27 5.79 15.12
C PHE A 115 13.15 7.02 14.84
N HIS A 116 13.47 7.30 13.58
CA HIS A 116 14.35 8.40 13.20
C HIS A 116 13.63 9.74 12.94
N VAL A 117 12.39 9.70 12.47
CA VAL A 117 11.65 10.89 11.99
C VAL A 117 10.53 11.32 12.96
N GLY A 118 9.91 10.37 13.67
CA GLY A 118 8.83 10.63 14.62
C GLY A 118 7.53 9.88 14.33
N GLY A 119 6.51 10.15 15.16
CA GLY A 119 5.27 9.38 15.26
C GLY A 119 4.51 9.13 13.94
N PRO A 120 4.16 10.14 13.13
CA PRO A 120 3.34 9.92 11.93
C PRO A 120 4.13 9.35 10.74
N ALA A 121 5.47 9.41 10.75
CA ALA A 121 6.28 8.99 9.63
C ALA A 121 6.20 7.48 9.35
N GLY A 122 6.09 6.66 10.41
CA GLY A 122 5.94 5.21 10.28
C GLY A 122 4.64 4.82 9.57
N PRO A 123 3.47 5.25 10.09
CA PRO A 123 2.20 5.00 9.43
C PRO A 123 2.17 5.52 7.99
N ILE A 124 2.66 6.74 7.72
CA ILE A 124 2.64 7.31 6.35
C ILE A 124 3.49 6.47 5.39
N CYS A 125 4.68 6.07 5.80
CA CYS A 125 5.53 5.14 5.04
C CYS A 125 4.80 3.83 4.76
N ASN A 126 4.12 3.28 5.77
CA ASN A 126 3.44 2.00 5.66
C ASN A 126 2.27 2.09 4.66
N MET A 127 1.48 3.16 4.73
CA MET A 127 0.41 3.47 3.79
C MET A 127 0.92 3.59 2.35
N ASP A 128 2.04 4.28 2.13
CA ASP A 128 2.64 4.42 0.80
C ASP A 128 2.97 3.06 0.17
N PHE A 129 3.58 2.13 0.92
CA PHE A 129 3.80 0.76 0.44
C PHE A 129 2.51 0.03 0.06
N ARG A 130 1.41 0.20 0.82
CA ARG A 130 0.12 -0.43 0.49
C ARG A 130 -0.45 0.15 -0.80
N LEU A 131 -0.42 1.47 -0.96
CA LEU A 131 -0.93 2.13 -2.16
C LEU A 131 -0.12 1.75 -3.41
N GLN A 132 1.21 1.61 -3.29
CA GLN A 132 2.05 1.13 -4.39
C GLN A 132 1.74 -0.32 -4.77
N LEU A 133 1.55 -1.21 -3.78
CA LEU A 133 1.14 -2.59 -4.06
C LEU A 133 -0.25 -2.64 -4.70
N LEU A 134 -1.20 -1.85 -4.20
CA LEU A 134 -2.54 -1.74 -4.77
C LEU A 134 -2.48 -1.32 -6.25
N GLU A 135 -1.69 -0.29 -6.57
CA GLU A 135 -1.48 0.14 -7.94
C GLU A 135 -0.86 -0.96 -8.82
N ALA A 136 0.13 -1.68 -8.29
CA ALA A 136 0.75 -2.79 -9.01
C ALA A 136 -0.28 -3.91 -9.30
N LEU A 137 -1.08 -4.30 -8.30
CA LEU A 137 -2.10 -5.35 -8.44
C LEU A 137 -3.22 -4.95 -9.40
N LYS A 138 -3.68 -3.69 -9.36
CA LYS A 138 -4.70 -3.18 -10.30
C LYS A 138 -4.28 -3.27 -11.76
N ARG A 139 -2.97 -3.21 -12.07
CA ARG A 139 -2.45 -3.37 -13.46
C ARG A 139 -2.51 -4.81 -13.96
N TYR A 140 -2.62 -5.79 -13.06
CA TYR A 140 -2.77 -7.21 -13.40
C TYR A 140 -4.24 -7.64 -13.51
N ARG A 141 -5.18 -6.73 -13.23
CA ARG A 141 -6.62 -6.88 -13.45
C ARG A 141 -7.02 -6.41 -14.85
#